data_AF-A0A3S1KVQ6-F1
#
_entry.id   AF-A0A3S1KVQ6-F1
#
_cell.length_a   1.000
_cell.length_b   1.000
_cell.length_c   1.000
_cell.angle_alpha   90.00
_cell.angle_beta   90.00
_cell.angle_gamma   90.00
#
_symmetry.space_group_name_H-M   'P 1'
#
loop_
_entity.id
_entity.type
_entity.pdbx_description
1 polymer ?
#
loop_
_entity_poly.entity_id
_entity_poly.type
_entity_poly.pdbx_seq_one_letter_code
_entity_poly.pdbx_strand_id
1 'polypeptide(L)' 'VGGAVSEDLGEAALKALQIDRAEARQRAMRYSWKACAEMFLDAVEEALGMPRKLAA' A
#
# COMPACT_ATOMS: atom_id res chain seq x y z
N VAL A 1 -1.92 1.98 10.53
CA VAL A 1 -0.81 1.00 10.44
C VAL A 1 -1.38 -0.31 9.93
N GLY A 2 -0.72 -0.98 8.96
CA GLY A 2 -1.26 -2.21 8.33
C GLY A 2 -0.63 -3.52 8.81
N GLY A 3 0.39 -3.43 9.67
CA GLY A 3 1.20 -4.53 10.17
C GLY A 3 2.26 -4.01 11.15
N ALA A 4 3.03 -4.91 11.76
CA ALA A 4 4.14 -4.56 12.65
C ALA A 4 5.45 -5.07 12.06
N VAL A 5 6.54 -4.31 12.26
CA VAL A 5 7.89 -4.68 11.83
C VAL A 5 8.75 -4.81 13.09
N SER A 6 9.45 -5.93 13.20
CA SER A 6 10.48 -6.18 14.19
C SER A 6 11.50 -7.14 13.59
N GLU A 7 12.72 -7.11 14.12
CA GLU A 7 13.75 -8.13 13.82
C GLU A 7 13.40 -9.47 14.50
N ASP A 8 12.56 -9.45 15.53
CA ASP A 8 11.96 -10.64 16.14
C ASP A 8 10.58 -10.92 15.51
N LEU A 9 10.46 -12.08 14.84
CA LEU A 9 9.21 -12.49 14.19
C LEU A 9 8.06 -12.72 15.19
N GLY A 10 8.34 -13.27 16.37
CA GLY A 10 7.34 -13.52 17.41
C GLY A 10 6.77 -12.22 17.95
N GLU A 11 7.62 -11.22 18.18
CA GLU A 11 7.20 -9.88 18.57
C GLU A 11 6.35 -9.22 17.48
N ALA A 12 6.78 -9.29 16.22
CA ALA A 12 6.02 -8.74 15.09
C ALA A 12 4.64 -9.40 14.97
N ALA A 13 4.55 -10.72 15.13
CA ALA A 13 3.30 -11.46 15.06
C ALA A 13 2.34 -11.06 16.20
N LEU A 14 2.83 -10.98 17.45
CA LEU A 14 2.02 -10.58 18.60
C LEU A 14 1.53 -9.13 18.47
N LYS A 15 2.38 -8.21 17.99
CA LYS A 15 1.99 -6.82 17.71
C LYS A 15 0.94 -6.75 16.61
N ALA A 16 1.06 -7.56 15.56
CA ALA A 16 0.10 -7.58 14.46
C ALA A 16 -1.31 -7.98 14.93
N LEU A 17 -1.42 -8.88 15.91
CA LEU A 17 -2.71 -9.28 16.49
C LEU A 17 -3.45 -8.15 17.22
N GLN A 18 -2.73 -7.11 17.65
CA GLN A 18 -3.31 -5.95 18.35
C GLN A 18 -3.78 -4.84 17.39
N ILE A 19 -3.52 -4.97 16.08
CA ILE A 19 -3.89 -3.95 15.10
C ILE A 19 -5.39 -4.02 14.83
N ASP A 20 -6.04 -2.85 14.81
CA ASP A 20 -7.44 -2.76 14.42
C ASP A 20 -7.65 -3.28 12.99
N ARG A 21 -8.63 -4.16 12.84
CA ARG A 21 -8.89 -4.84 11.57
C ARG A 21 -9.38 -3.89 10.48
N ALA A 22 -10.17 -2.88 10.84
CA ALA A 22 -10.69 -1.92 9.88
C ALA A 22 -9.56 -1.01 9.38
N GLU A 23 -8.67 -0.57 10.26
CA GLU A 23 -7.50 0.21 9.92
C GLU A 23 -6.52 -0.59 9.02
N ALA A 24 -6.27 -1.85 9.35
CA ALA A 24 -5.45 -2.74 8.54
C ALA A 24 -6.04 -2.92 7.13
N ARG A 25 -7.36 -3.14 7.03
CA ARG A 25 -8.07 -3.25 5.75
C ARG A 25 -8.00 -1.95 4.95
N GLN A 26 -8.25 -0.80 5.57
CA GLN A 26 -8.19 0.50 4.91
C GLN A 26 -6.80 0.76 4.31
N ARG A 27 -5.74 0.39 5.04
CA ARG A 27 -4.36 0.49 4.54
C ARG A 27 -4.14 -0.45 3.36
N ALA A 28 -4.57 -1.71 3.46
CA ALA A 28 -4.40 -2.70 2.39
C ALA A 28 -5.10 -2.27 1.08
N MET A 29 -6.27 -1.65 1.16
CA MET A 29 -7.01 -1.18 -0.03
C MET A 29 -6.25 -0.12 -0.84
N ARG A 30 -5.33 0.64 -0.24
CA ARG A 30 -4.46 1.57 -0.97
C ARG A 30 -3.49 0.86 -1.92
N TYR A 31 -3.26 -0.43 -1.71
CA TYR A 31 -2.36 -1.28 -2.51
C TYR A 31 -3.12 -2.48 -3.08
N SER A 32 -4.39 -2.29 -3.43
CA SER A 32 -5.14 -3.27 -4.21
C SER A 32 -4.50 -3.46 -5.60
N TRP A 33 -4.78 -4.58 -6.26
CA TRP A 33 -4.28 -4.82 -7.63
C TRP A 33 -4.53 -3.65 -8.59
N LYS A 34 -5.75 -3.08 -8.53
CA LYS A 34 -6.10 -1.91 -9.34
C LYS A 34 -5.24 -0.70 -8.99
N ALA A 35 -5.14 -0.37 -7.70
CA ALA A 35 -4.35 0.77 -7.24
C ALA A 35 -2.86 0.62 -7.59
N CYS A 36 -2.30 -0.59 -7.44
CA CYS A 36 -0.92 -0.88 -7.82
C CYS A 36 -0.69 -0.77 -9.34
N ALA A 37 -1.65 -1.20 -10.16
CA ALA A 37 -1.57 -1.04 -11.61
C ALA A 37 -1.61 0.45 -12.02
N GLU A 38 -2.47 1.24 -11.38
CA GLU A 38 -2.52 2.70 -11.58
C GLU A 38 -1.21 3.37 -11.16
N MET A 39 -0.67 3.04 -9.97
CA MET A 39 0.63 3.56 -9.52
C MET A 39 1.79 3.18 -10.46
N PHE A 40 1.76 1.97 -11.01
CA PHE A 40 2.76 1.53 -11.99
C PHE A 40 2.68 2.35 -13.28
N LEU A 41 1.47 2.55 -13.81
CA LEU A 41 1.28 3.35 -15.02
C LEU A 41 1.70 4.81 -14.79
N ASP A 42 1.33 5.40 -13.65
CA ASP A 42 1.76 6.75 -13.26
C ASP A 42 3.31 6.86 -13.30
N ALA A 43 4.02 5.89 -12.72
CA ALA A 43 5.49 5.88 -12.71
C ALA A 43 6.10 5.70 -14.10
N VAL A 44 5.49 4.88 -14.96
CA VAL A 44 5.95 4.67 -16.34
C VAL A 44 5.69 5.91 -17.20
N GLU A 45 4.51 6.53 -17.09
CA GLU A 45 4.17 7.76 -17.81
C GLU A 45 5.11 8.91 -17.42
N GLU A 46 5.42 9.05 -16.12
CA GLU A 46 6.40 10.01 -15.61
C GLU A 46 7.79 9.77 -16.22
N ALA A 47 8.28 8.53 -16.19
CA ALA A 47 9.59 8.17 -16.74
C ALA A 47 9.68 8.38 -18.27
N LEU A 48 8.56 8.25 -18.98
CA LEU A 48 8.46 8.47 -20.42
C LEU A 48 8.17 9.94 -20.79
N GLY A 49 8.02 10.84 -19.83
CA GLY A 49 7.72 12.25 -20.06
C GLY A 49 6.32 12.49 -20.64
N MET A 50 5.38 11.56 -20.42
CA MET A 50 4.00 11.73 -20.87
C MET A 50 3.25 12.68 -19.93
N PRO A 51 2.41 13.59 -20.47
CA PRO A 51 1.59 14.44 -19.62
C PRO A 51 0.56 13.60 -18.87
N ARG A 52 0.64 13.59 -17.54
CA ARG A 52 -0.34 12.97 -16.65
C ARG A 52 -1.74 13.48 -17.02
N LYS A 53 -2.61 12.59 -17.49
CA LYS A 53 -4.02 12.95 -17.73
C LYS A 53 -4.64 13.28 -16.37
N LEU A 54 -5.02 14.54 -16.17
CA LEU A 54 -5.83 14.93 -15.02
C LEU A 54 -7.14 14.14 -15.08
N ALA A 55 -7.34 13.22 -14.15
CA ALA A 55 -8.62 12.56 -13.98
C ALA A 55 -9.67 13.63 -13.62
N ALA A 56 -10.75 13.68 -14.41
CA ALA A 56 -11.89 14.57 -14.23
C ALA A 56 -12.73 14.18 -13.00
#